data_AF-A0A0S2TDS2-F1
#
_entry.id   AF-A0A0S2TDS2-F1
#
_cell.length_a   1.000
_cell.length_b   1.000
_cell.length_c   1.000
_cell.angle_alpha   90.00
_cell.angle_beta   90.00
_cell.angle_gamma   90.00
#
_symmetry.space_group_name_H-M   'P 1'
#
loop_
_entity.id
_entity.type
_entity.pdbx_description
1 polymer ?
#
loop_
_entity_poly.entity_id
_entity_poly.type
_entity_poly.pdbx_seq_one_letter_code
_entity_poly.pdbx_strand_id
1 'polypeptide(L)'
;MPMFSAVEEQDIAYYAPGQGAPLYHQVQPLTVLLLSIVTLSLYSYWWHYRNWRCVQRNAEQTISPLFRAIFHPLYAFSLYNMVGETASNMHIKGVALLGALGFIRLVSFFYHLPDFPMLDGPAVGYFDIFFTMFLWMSVDMVYVQLVVNKVNQRLGLRRGKSR
;
A
#
# COMPACT_ATOMS: atom_id res chain seq x y z
N MET A 1 17.28 14.66 12.34
CA MET A 1 16.30 13.94 13.16
C MET A 1 16.81 12.51 13.41
N PRO A 2 17.42 12.23 14.58
CA PRO A 2 18.10 10.95 14.87
C PRO A 2 17.17 9.81 15.33
N MET A 3 15.92 10.12 15.69
CA MET A 3 14.95 9.09 16.12
C MET A 3 14.46 8.21 14.96
N PHE A 4 14.32 8.79 13.76
CA PHE A 4 13.83 8.07 12.59
C PHE A 4 14.88 7.07 12.06
N SER A 5 16.17 7.40 12.15
CA SER A 5 17.28 6.52 11.73
C SER A 5 17.46 5.30 12.65
N ALA A 6 17.19 5.43 13.96
CA ALA A 6 17.33 4.32 14.90
C ALA A 6 16.21 3.27 14.74
N VAL A 7 14.97 3.71 14.46
CA VAL A 7 13.88 2.80 14.10
C VAL A 7 14.18 2.09 12.77
N GLU A 8 14.78 2.82 11.83
CA GLU A 8 15.18 2.31 10.52
C GLU A 8 16.26 1.22 10.62
N GLU A 9 17.22 1.36 11.54
CA GLU A 9 18.28 0.40 11.82
C GLU A 9 17.75 -0.87 12.54
N GLN A 10 16.80 -0.73 13.46
CA GLN A 10 16.10 -1.87 14.07
C GLN A 10 15.21 -2.65 13.09
N ASP A 11 14.56 -1.95 12.15
CA ASP A 11 13.80 -2.58 11.05
C ASP A 11 14.71 -3.29 10.04
N ILE A 12 15.99 -2.90 9.93
CA ILE A 12 17.02 -3.61 9.15
C ILE A 12 17.41 -4.90 9.87
N ALA A 13 17.56 -4.85 11.20
CA ALA A 13 17.87 -6.02 12.02
C ALA A 13 16.69 -7.02 12.16
N TYR A 14 15.45 -6.56 12.02
CA TYR A 14 14.25 -7.43 12.08
C TYR A 14 14.16 -8.44 10.92
N TYR A 15 14.78 -8.13 9.77
CA TYR A 15 14.93 -9.09 8.68
C TYR A 15 16.22 -9.90 8.86
N ALA A 16 16.09 -11.13 9.36
CA ALA A 16 17.22 -12.00 9.63
C ALA A 16 18.07 -12.25 8.36
N PRO A 17 19.43 -12.20 8.47
CA PRO A 17 20.31 -12.48 7.34
C PRO A 17 20.10 -13.93 6.88
N GLY A 18 19.63 -14.11 5.64
CA GLY A 18 19.39 -15.43 5.03
C GLY A 18 17.95 -15.69 4.55
N GLN A 19 16.99 -14.83 4.89
CA GLN A 19 15.70 -14.78 4.17
C GLN A 19 15.82 -13.70 3.11
N GLY A 20 15.71 -14.06 1.82
CA GLY A 20 15.71 -13.07 0.74
C GLY A 20 14.71 -11.95 1.06
N ALA A 21 15.12 -10.68 0.88
CA ALA A 21 14.29 -9.54 1.27
C ALA A 21 12.92 -9.65 0.58
N PRO A 22 11.80 -9.51 1.31
CA PRO A 22 10.49 -9.61 0.68
C PRO A 22 10.30 -8.48 -0.33
N LEU A 23 9.86 -8.85 -1.55
CA LEU A 23 9.56 -7.91 -2.63
C LEU A 23 8.47 -6.91 -2.23
N TYR A 24 7.53 -7.32 -1.37
CA TYR A 24 6.45 -6.49 -0.84
C TYR A 24 6.13 -6.82 0.61
N HIS A 25 5.53 -5.87 1.35
CA HIS A 25 5.23 -6.05 2.77
C HIS A 25 4.11 -7.09 2.98
N GLN A 26 4.39 -8.10 3.80
CA GLN A 26 3.48 -9.21 4.06
C GLN A 26 2.70 -9.01 5.35
N VAL A 27 1.38 -8.89 5.24
CA VAL A 27 0.46 -8.80 6.38
C VAL A 27 -0.79 -9.64 6.10
N GLN A 28 -1.45 -10.11 7.16
CA GLN A 28 -2.74 -10.77 7.01
C GLN A 28 -3.78 -9.76 6.50
N PRO A 29 -4.60 -10.10 5.48
CA PRO A 29 -5.60 -9.18 4.94
C PRO A 29 -6.62 -8.70 5.98
N LEU A 30 -6.97 -9.57 6.94
CA LEU A 30 -7.86 -9.22 8.05
C LEU A 30 -7.22 -8.20 8.98
N THR A 31 -5.93 -8.37 9.30
CA THR A 31 -5.17 -7.41 10.11
C THR A 31 -5.11 -6.06 9.42
N VAL A 32 -4.90 -6.05 8.10
CA VAL A 32 -4.94 -4.82 7.29
C VAL A 32 -6.31 -4.15 7.37
N LEU A 33 -7.40 -4.89 7.17
CA LEU A 33 -8.76 -4.35 7.24
C LEU A 33 -9.07 -3.76 8.63
N LEU A 34 -8.76 -4.49 9.69
CA LEU A 34 -9.00 -4.05 11.06
C LEU A 34 -8.19 -2.82 11.41
N LEU A 35 -6.90 -2.78 11.05
CA LEU A 35 -6.04 -1.61 11.29
C LEU A 35 -6.52 -0.41 10.48
N SER A 36 -6.93 -0.57 9.22
CA SER A 36 -7.48 0.53 8.42
C SER A 36 -8.77 1.10 9.03
N ILE A 37 -9.66 0.25 9.56
CA ILE A 37 -10.88 0.72 10.23
C ILE A 37 -10.56 1.44 11.53
N VAL A 38 -9.74 0.84 12.40
CA VAL A 38 -9.41 1.39 13.73
C VAL A 38 -8.64 2.71 13.61
N THR A 39 -7.80 2.84 12.59
CA THR A 39 -6.97 4.04 12.38
C THR A 39 -7.60 5.06 11.43
N LEU A 40 -8.85 4.88 11.01
CA LEU A 40 -9.53 5.75 10.05
C LEU A 40 -8.69 5.99 8.78
N SER A 41 -8.13 4.92 8.20
CA SER A 41 -7.30 4.87 6.97
C SER A 41 -5.90 5.45 7.12
N LEU A 42 -5.49 5.91 8.30
CA LEU A 42 -4.10 6.32 8.52
C LEU A 42 -3.13 5.16 8.31
N TYR A 43 -3.55 3.94 8.65
CA TYR A 43 -2.78 2.72 8.38
C TYR A 43 -2.51 2.50 6.89
N SER A 44 -3.40 2.92 5.99
CA SER A 44 -3.20 2.80 4.54
C SER A 44 -1.96 3.57 4.08
N TYR A 45 -1.73 4.77 4.62
CA TYR A 45 -0.52 5.56 4.38
C TYR A 45 0.74 4.85 4.88
N TRP A 46 0.69 4.33 6.11
CA TRP A 46 1.80 3.58 6.69
C TRP A 46 2.12 2.30 5.89
N TRP A 47 1.11 1.56 5.49
CA TRP A 47 1.26 0.36 4.69
C TRP A 47 1.86 0.67 3.31
N HIS A 48 1.44 1.77 2.69
CA HIS A 48 1.99 2.22 1.41
C HIS A 48 3.47 2.58 1.54
N TYR A 49 3.83 3.30 2.60
CA TYR A 49 5.22 3.55 2.95
C TYR A 49 6.02 2.25 3.07
N ARG A 50 5.54 1.25 3.81
CA ARG A 50 6.22 -0.05 3.96
C ARG A 50 6.41 -0.77 2.62
N ASN A 51 5.41 -0.73 1.74
CA ASN A 51 5.53 -1.35 0.42
C ASN A 51 6.54 -0.62 -0.48
N TRP A 52 6.53 0.72 -0.50
CA TRP A 52 7.54 1.48 -1.22
C TRP A 52 8.94 1.31 -0.67
N ARG A 53 9.08 1.03 0.63
CA ARG A 53 10.37 0.65 1.24
C ARG A 53 10.86 -0.70 0.76
N CYS A 54 9.98 -1.70 0.67
CA CYS A 54 10.33 -2.99 0.05
C CYS A 54 10.77 -2.80 -1.41
N VAL A 55 10.04 -2.01 -2.19
CA VAL A 55 10.39 -1.71 -3.58
C VAL A 55 11.73 -0.97 -3.66
N GLN A 56 11.97 0.05 -2.84
CA GLN A 56 13.25 0.79 -2.78
C GLN A 56 14.43 -0.14 -2.48
N ARG A 57 14.27 -1.11 -1.58
CA ARG A 57 15.32 -2.08 -1.25
C ARG A 57 15.67 -3.02 -2.41
N ASN A 58 14.70 -3.34 -3.26
CA ASN A 58 14.88 -4.23 -4.40
C ASN A 58 15.23 -3.45 -5.69
N ALA A 59 15.06 -2.14 -5.72
CA ALA A 59 15.39 -1.28 -6.84
C ALA A 59 16.79 -0.68 -6.64
N GLU A 60 17.62 -0.69 -7.68
CA GLU A 60 18.95 -0.04 -7.67
C GLU A 60 18.87 1.50 -7.68
N GLN A 61 17.66 2.07 -7.65
CA GLN A 61 17.40 3.50 -7.78
C GLN A 61 17.06 4.14 -6.42
N THR A 62 17.54 5.37 -6.22
CA THR A 62 17.25 6.21 -5.05
C THR A 62 15.81 6.74 -5.08
N ILE A 63 14.85 5.86 -4.83
CA ILE A 63 13.43 6.22 -4.73
C ILE A 63 13.17 6.78 -3.32
N SER A 64 12.35 7.83 -3.17
CA SER A 64 11.96 8.36 -1.86
C SER A 64 10.62 7.78 -1.38
N PRO A 65 10.60 6.84 -0.41
CA PRO A 65 9.39 6.12 -0.01
C PRO A 65 8.40 7.00 0.75
N LEU A 66 8.92 7.98 1.49
CA LEU A 66 8.12 8.90 2.29
C LEU A 66 7.25 9.81 1.40
N PHE A 67 7.84 10.41 0.36
CA PHE A 67 7.08 11.26 -0.56
C PHE A 67 6.01 10.46 -1.32
N ARG A 68 6.33 9.24 -1.74
CA ARG A 68 5.34 8.36 -2.39
C ARG A 68 4.20 7.94 -1.47
N ALA A 69 4.46 7.82 -0.17
CA ALA A 69 3.44 7.57 0.84
C ALA A 69 2.56 8.79 1.14
N ILE A 70 3.15 10.00 1.21
CA ILE A 70 2.38 11.24 1.39
C ILE A 70 1.47 11.48 0.18
N PHE A 71 2.01 11.31 -1.02
CA PHE A 71 1.26 11.38 -2.28
C PHE A 71 0.62 10.03 -2.65
N HIS A 72 0.16 9.27 -1.66
CA HIS A 72 -0.44 7.94 -1.86
C HIS A 72 -1.47 7.92 -3.00
N PRO A 73 -2.42 8.87 -3.15
CA PRO A 73 -3.42 8.79 -4.21
C PRO A 73 -2.80 8.78 -5.62
N LEU A 74 -1.67 9.46 -5.81
CA LEU A 74 -0.96 9.53 -7.08
C LEU A 74 -0.10 8.29 -7.33
N TYR A 75 0.60 7.82 -6.29
CA TYR A 75 1.54 6.69 -6.41
C TYR A 75 0.90 5.31 -6.20
N ALA A 76 -0.36 5.24 -5.78
CA ALA A 76 -1.10 3.99 -5.64
C ALA A 76 -1.17 3.21 -6.95
N PHE A 77 -1.48 3.89 -8.05
CA PHE A 77 -1.50 3.29 -9.38
C PHE A 77 -0.14 2.66 -9.73
N SER A 78 0.95 3.40 -9.51
CA SER A 78 2.30 2.91 -9.80
C SER A 78 2.66 1.66 -8.98
N LEU A 79 2.31 1.65 -7.68
CA LEU A 79 2.54 0.49 -6.83
C LEU A 79 1.72 -0.72 -7.29
N TYR A 80 0.43 -0.52 -7.59
CA TYR A 80 -0.47 -1.60 -7.98
C TYR A 80 -0.08 -2.17 -9.35
N ASN A 81 0.39 -1.32 -10.26
CA ASN A 81 0.91 -1.77 -11.54
C ASN A 81 2.18 -2.61 -11.37
N MET A 82 3.13 -2.20 -10.53
CA MET A 82 4.33 -3.01 -10.23
C MET A 82 3.98 -4.37 -9.61
N VAL A 83 3.06 -4.39 -8.65
CA VAL A 83 2.56 -5.65 -8.06
C VAL A 83 1.86 -6.49 -9.13
N GLY A 84 1.08 -5.87 -10.00
CA GLY A 84 0.37 -6.51 -11.11
C GLY A 84 1.31 -7.13 -12.14
N GLU A 85 2.35 -6.42 -12.56
CA GLU A 85 3.39 -6.91 -13.47
C GLU A 85 4.14 -8.09 -12.85
N THR A 86 4.56 -7.96 -11.60
CA THR A 86 5.23 -9.05 -10.86
C THR A 86 4.34 -10.29 -10.76
N ALA A 87 3.07 -10.10 -10.43
CA ALA A 87 2.09 -11.17 -10.33
C ALA A 87 1.75 -11.79 -11.71
N SER A 88 1.73 -10.98 -12.76
CA SER A 88 1.48 -11.41 -14.14
C SER A 88 2.61 -12.29 -14.66
N ASN A 89 3.86 -11.89 -14.41
CA ASN A 89 5.06 -12.68 -14.71
C ASN A 89 5.08 -14.03 -13.97
N MET A 90 4.34 -14.15 -12.85
CA MET A 90 4.16 -15.39 -12.08
C MET A 90 2.87 -16.16 -12.43
N HIS A 91 2.15 -15.74 -13.48
CA HIS A 91 0.88 -16.32 -13.92
C HIS A 91 -0.21 -16.35 -12.81
N ILE A 92 -0.24 -15.34 -11.94
CA ILE A 92 -1.27 -15.19 -10.89
C ILE A 92 -2.52 -14.53 -11.49
N LYS A 93 -3.70 -15.12 -11.26
CA LYS A 93 -4.99 -14.57 -11.72
C LYS A 93 -5.39 -13.34 -10.91
N GLY A 94 -6.07 -12.37 -11.56
CA GLY A 94 -6.62 -11.17 -10.92
C GLY A 94 -5.79 -9.90 -11.09
N VAL A 95 -4.67 -9.95 -11.83
CA VAL A 95 -3.76 -8.81 -12.01
C VAL A 95 -4.37 -7.63 -12.78
N ALA A 96 -5.27 -7.89 -13.73
CA ALA A 96 -5.99 -6.84 -14.43
C ALA A 96 -6.83 -5.96 -13.48
N LEU A 97 -7.35 -6.56 -12.41
CA LEU A 97 -8.12 -5.82 -11.41
C LEU A 97 -7.23 -4.86 -10.61
N LEU A 98 -5.95 -5.18 -10.40
CA LEU A 98 -5.01 -4.26 -9.72
C LEU A 98 -4.78 -2.98 -10.53
N GLY A 99 -4.54 -3.12 -11.83
CA GLY A 99 -4.38 -1.98 -12.74
C GLY A 99 -5.65 -1.15 -12.81
N ALA A 100 -6.82 -1.80 -12.94
CA ALA A 100 -8.12 -1.13 -12.94
C ALA A 100 -8.39 -0.38 -11.63
N LEU A 101 -8.14 -1.00 -10.46
CA LEU A 101 -8.32 -0.35 -9.15
C LEU A 101 -7.41 0.86 -8.98
N GLY A 102 -6.14 0.75 -9.40
CA GLY A 102 -5.21 1.87 -9.36
C GLY A 102 -5.64 3.02 -10.28
N PHE A 103 -6.13 2.70 -11.48
CA PHE A 103 -6.60 3.71 -12.44
C PHE A 103 -7.89 4.38 -11.96
N ILE A 104 -8.86 3.62 -11.48
CA ILE A 104 -10.09 4.15 -10.88
C ILE A 104 -9.72 5.08 -9.72
N ARG A 105 -8.76 4.69 -8.87
CA ARG A 105 -8.30 5.53 -7.76
C ARG A 105 -7.71 6.86 -8.21
N LEU A 106 -6.91 6.84 -9.28
CA LEU A 106 -6.36 8.06 -9.87
C LEU A 106 -7.48 8.97 -10.39
N VAL A 107 -8.43 8.41 -11.16
CA VAL A 107 -9.56 9.16 -11.73
C VAL A 107 -10.47 9.72 -10.62
N SER A 108 -10.81 8.92 -9.61
CA SER A 108 -11.62 9.34 -8.48
C SER A 108 -10.96 10.49 -7.71
N PHE A 109 -9.63 10.47 -7.54
CA PHE A 109 -8.92 11.57 -6.90
C PHE A 109 -9.09 12.89 -7.67
N PHE A 110 -8.97 12.86 -9.00
CA PHE A 110 -9.20 14.06 -9.83
C PHE A 110 -10.66 14.48 -9.89
N TYR A 111 -11.60 13.53 -9.85
CA TYR A 111 -13.02 13.83 -9.87
C TYR A 111 -13.47 14.61 -8.63
N HIS A 112 -12.94 14.28 -7.45
CA HIS A 112 -13.29 14.96 -6.20
C HIS A 112 -12.44 16.22 -5.93
N LEU A 113 -11.46 16.52 -6.77
CA LEU A 113 -10.57 17.67 -6.59
C LEU A 113 -11.29 19.03 -6.77
N PRO A 114 -12.23 19.20 -7.73
CA PRO A 114 -13.07 20.40 -7.83
C PRO A 114 -14.06 20.53 -6.67
N ASP A 115 -14.52 19.40 -6.14
CA ASP A 115 -15.44 19.34 -4.99
C ASP A 115 -14.71 19.50 -3.66
N PHE A 116 -13.37 19.66 -3.65
CA PHE A 116 -12.60 19.94 -2.44
C PHE A 116 -13.02 21.31 -1.92
N PRO A 117 -13.87 21.39 -0.88
CA PRO A 117 -14.53 22.65 -0.61
C PRO A 117 -13.49 23.55 0.05
N MET A 118 -13.22 24.68 -0.61
CA MET A 118 -12.52 25.79 0.01
C MET A 118 -13.49 26.41 1.03
N LEU A 119 -13.59 25.79 2.21
CA LEU A 119 -14.29 26.23 3.43
C LEU A 119 -15.81 26.54 3.41
N ASP A 120 -16.52 26.52 2.28
CA ASP A 120 -17.88 27.08 2.21
C ASP A 120 -19.04 26.06 2.06
N GLY A 121 -18.75 24.75 2.00
CA GLY A 121 -19.78 23.69 1.81
C GLY A 121 -20.54 23.27 3.10
N PRO A 122 -21.70 22.61 2.99
CA PRO A 122 -22.38 22.03 4.16
C PRO A 122 -21.53 20.91 4.78
N ALA A 123 -21.46 20.85 6.12
CA ALA A 123 -20.68 19.85 6.88
C ALA A 123 -20.94 18.39 6.43
N VAL A 124 -22.16 18.09 5.99
CA VAL A 124 -22.59 16.78 5.48
C VAL A 124 -21.82 16.37 4.22
N GLY A 125 -21.45 17.32 3.35
CA GLY A 125 -20.68 17.05 2.14
C GLY A 125 -19.23 16.62 2.41
N TYR A 126 -18.57 17.23 3.41
CA TYR A 126 -17.21 16.83 3.79
C TYR A 126 -17.18 15.45 4.43
N PHE A 127 -18.17 15.12 5.26
CA PHE A 127 -18.27 13.80 5.87
C PHE A 127 -18.47 12.72 4.82
N ASP A 128 -19.33 12.96 3.83
CA ASP A 128 -19.60 12.00 2.76
C ASP A 128 -18.38 11.80 1.85
N ILE A 129 -17.71 12.87 1.43
CA ILE A 129 -16.45 12.78 0.65
C ILE A 129 -15.37 12.05 1.45
N PHE A 130 -15.20 12.40 2.73
CA PHE A 130 -14.22 11.74 3.58
C PHE A 130 -14.54 10.24 3.75
N PHE A 131 -15.81 9.89 4.00
CA PHE A 131 -16.23 8.52 4.25
C PHE A 131 -16.22 7.65 3.00
N THR A 132 -16.65 8.19 1.86
CA THR A 132 -16.56 7.52 0.55
C THR A 132 -15.11 7.30 0.15
N MET A 133 -14.24 8.30 0.26
CA MET A 133 -12.80 8.13 0.07
C MET A 133 -12.22 7.08 1.04
N PHE A 134 -12.57 7.16 2.33
CA PHE A 134 -12.10 6.26 3.37
C PHE A 134 -12.47 4.78 3.12
N LEU A 135 -13.74 4.50 2.80
CA LEU A 135 -14.19 3.15 2.50
C LEU A 135 -13.54 2.63 1.22
N TRP A 136 -13.44 3.49 0.20
CA TRP A 136 -12.80 3.15 -1.06
C TRP A 136 -11.30 2.85 -0.90
N MET A 137 -10.60 3.56 0.00
CA MET A 137 -9.19 3.33 0.33
C MET A 137 -8.92 2.02 1.09
N SER A 138 -9.93 1.43 1.72
CA SER A 138 -9.78 0.22 2.54
C SER A 138 -10.00 -1.05 1.72
N VAL A 139 -10.92 -1.01 0.74
CA VAL A 139 -11.28 -2.18 -0.07
C VAL A 139 -10.17 -2.56 -1.05
N ASP A 140 -9.60 -1.59 -1.77
CA ASP A 140 -8.54 -1.84 -2.74
C ASP A 140 -7.26 -2.37 -2.07
N MET A 141 -6.92 -1.83 -0.91
CA MET A 141 -5.79 -2.25 -0.09
C MET A 141 -5.87 -3.74 0.32
N VAL A 142 -7.03 -4.22 0.75
CA VAL A 142 -7.23 -5.63 1.10
C VAL A 142 -7.04 -6.52 -0.13
N TYR A 143 -7.57 -6.12 -1.27
CA TYR A 143 -7.39 -6.85 -2.53
C TYR A 143 -5.91 -6.91 -2.95
N VAL A 144 -5.20 -5.78 -2.90
CA VAL A 144 -3.78 -5.72 -3.22
C VAL A 144 -2.98 -6.60 -2.24
N GLN A 145 -3.29 -6.57 -0.95
CA GLN A 145 -2.64 -7.44 0.04
C GLN A 145 -2.86 -8.93 -0.26
N LEU A 146 -4.04 -9.33 -0.75
CA LEU A 146 -4.30 -10.71 -1.16
C LEU A 146 -3.39 -11.13 -2.32
N VAL A 147 -3.18 -10.25 -3.31
CA VAL A 147 -2.28 -10.54 -4.44
C VAL A 147 -0.82 -10.53 -3.99
N VAL A 148 -0.41 -9.54 -3.19
CA VAL A 148 0.93 -9.47 -2.58
C VAL A 148 1.25 -10.74 -1.80
N ASN A 149 0.30 -11.26 -1.03
CA ASN A 149 0.48 -12.51 -0.28
C ASN A 149 0.65 -13.72 -1.22
N LYS A 150 -0.08 -13.78 -2.35
CA LYS A 150 0.10 -14.83 -3.36
C LYS A 150 1.45 -14.75 -4.07
N VAL A 151 1.89 -13.54 -4.44
CA VAL A 151 3.23 -13.27 -5.03
C VAL A 151 4.32 -13.77 -4.08
N ASN A 152 4.23 -13.35 -2.83
CA ASN A 152 5.18 -13.73 -1.79
C ASN A 152 5.21 -15.24 -1.49
N GLN A 153 4.05 -15.91 -1.52
CA GLN A 153 3.99 -17.38 -1.42
C GLN A 153 4.68 -18.08 -2.60
N ARG A 154 4.50 -17.59 -3.82
CA ARG A 154 5.13 -18.12 -5.04
C ARG A 154 6.65 -17.95 -5.04
N LEU A 155 7.15 -16.87 -4.44
CA LEU A 155 8.57 -16.57 -4.30
C LEU A 155 9.30 -17.42 -3.24
N GLY A 156 8.61 -18.37 -2.59
CA GLY A 156 9.23 -19.23 -1.58
C GLY A 156 9.54 -18.50 -0.26
N LEU A 157 9.11 -17.25 -0.10
CA LEU A 157 9.14 -16.52 1.17
C LEU A 157 8.02 -17.03 2.08
N ARG A 158 8.17 -18.30 2.44
CA ARG A 158 7.29 -19.04 3.32
C ARG A 158 7.43 -18.42 4.70
N ARG A 159 6.29 -18.02 5.28
CA ARG A 159 6.16 -17.70 6.71
C ARG A 159 7.08 -18.62 7.51
N GLY A 160 7.94 -18.03 8.33
CA GLY A 160 8.35 -18.65 9.58
C GLY A 160 7.10 -18.99 10.37
N LYS A 161 6.56 -20.19 10.13
CA LYS A 161 5.89 -21.00 11.13
C LYS A 161 6.81 -22.17 11.36
N SER A 162 7.90 -21.93 12.10
CA SER A 162 8.50 -22.97 12.92
C SER A 162 8.05 -22.72 14.34
N ARG A 163 7.23 -23.67 14.81
CA ARG A 163 6.67 -23.84 16.16
C ARG A 163 5.42 -23.03 16.47
#